data_AF-A0A453SME0-F1
#
_entry.id   AF-A0A453SME0-F1
#
_cell.length_a   1.000
_cell.length_b   1.000
_cell.length_c   1.000
_cell.angle_alpha   90.00
_cell.angle_beta   90.00
_cell.angle_gamma   90.00
#
_symmetry.space_group_name_H-M   'P 1'
#
loop_
_entity.id
_entity.type
_entity.pdbx_description
1 polymer ?
#
loop_
_entity_poly.entity_id
_entity_poly.type
_entity_poly.pdbx_seq_one_letter_code
_entity_poly.pdbx_strand_id
1 'polypeptide(L)'
;MLRKAVKERIVVELTNLYDHFFITTKECKAKVTAARLPYFDGDYWPGAAEDMINQLFLEEDDRKLQKKGKLKKTITKRALRAAGQTDLSGNASKDAILMQKLGETIYPMKEDFIMVHLQHSCSHCSTLMVAGKRWVCHQCKSFYICDSCYDSEQRLEAKERHPSNSRDLHVLHPVDIVGVPEDTKDRDDVLECEFFDTRQAFLSLCQGNHYQYDTLRRAKHSSMMVLYHLHNPTAPAFVTTCNICNNDIEAGQGWRCEECPDFDVCAGCYNKDGGANHRHKLTNHPCVDRNAQNKEARQMRIQQARRMLDLLVHAHKCRTAGCQYPDCRRLKGLFGHATRCQKRAAGGCSLCQRTWSLLQLHARTCKESKCTIPRCRDLKAHLRWTQQQSESRRRAAVNEMMRQRAAEVARS
;
A
#
# COMPACT_ATOMS: atom_id res chain seq x y z
N MET A 1 -22.36 0.83 -13.33
CA MET A 1 -21.73 -0.47 -13.02
C MET A 1 -22.37 -1.14 -11.80
N LEU A 2 -22.23 -0.61 -10.59
CA LEU A 2 -22.70 -1.29 -9.35
C LEU A 2 -24.21 -1.59 -9.28
N ARG A 3 -25.07 -0.69 -9.78
CA ARG A 3 -26.52 -0.96 -9.87
C ARG A 3 -26.85 -2.19 -10.73
N LYS A 4 -26.04 -2.48 -11.75
CA LYS A 4 -26.19 -3.68 -12.58
C LYS A 4 -25.81 -4.93 -11.78
N ALA A 5 -24.70 -4.88 -11.05
CA ALA A 5 -24.25 -5.98 -10.20
C ALA A 5 -25.27 -6.32 -9.08
N VAL A 6 -26.00 -5.34 -8.55
CA VAL A 6 -27.13 -5.57 -7.62
C VAL A 6 -28.28 -6.30 -8.32
N LYS A 7 -28.68 -5.86 -9.53
CA LYS A 7 -29.73 -6.54 -10.31
C LYS A 7 -29.35 -7.98 -10.65
N GLU A 8 -28.08 -8.22 -10.90
CA GLU A 8 -27.51 -9.55 -11.19
C GLU A 8 -27.24 -10.38 -9.92
N ARG A 9 -27.59 -9.87 -8.73
CA ARG A 9 -27.39 -10.54 -7.43
C ARG A 9 -25.94 -10.91 -7.12
N ILE A 10 -24.99 -10.21 -7.74
CA ILE A 10 -23.55 -10.29 -7.43
C ILE A 10 -23.25 -9.46 -6.18
N VAL A 11 -23.87 -8.27 -6.10
CA VAL A 11 -23.74 -7.38 -4.95
C VAL A 11 -24.99 -7.49 -4.10
N VAL A 12 -24.78 -7.72 -2.80
CA VAL A 12 -25.84 -7.81 -1.80
C VAL A 12 -26.33 -6.43 -1.41
N GLU A 13 -25.41 -5.52 -1.12
CA GLU A 13 -25.71 -4.20 -0.61
C GLU A 13 -24.69 -3.17 -1.10
N LEU A 14 -25.16 -1.96 -1.35
CA LEU A 14 -24.34 -0.81 -1.69
C LEU A 14 -24.52 0.24 -0.59
N THR A 15 -23.41 0.65 0.00
CA THR A 15 -23.35 1.69 1.03
C THR A 15 -22.08 2.52 0.84
N ASN A 16 -21.77 3.39 1.78
CA ASN A 16 -20.51 4.10 1.84
C ASN A 16 -19.86 3.97 3.22
N LEU A 17 -18.57 4.30 3.29
CA LEU A 17 -17.77 4.21 4.52
C LEU A 17 -18.39 5.01 5.66
N TYR A 18 -18.96 6.18 5.36
CA TYR A 18 -19.58 7.05 6.36
C TYR A 18 -20.84 6.40 6.96
N ASP A 19 -21.79 6.04 6.10
CA ASP A 19 -23.09 5.49 6.50
C ASP A 19 -22.92 4.12 7.20
N HIS A 20 -21.88 3.35 6.87
CA HIS A 20 -21.62 2.06 7.50
C HIS A 20 -20.95 2.14 8.89
N PHE A 21 -19.97 3.05 9.08
CA PHE A 21 -19.14 3.09 10.30
C PHE A 21 -19.39 4.29 11.22
N PHE A 22 -19.92 5.40 10.70
CA PHE A 22 -20.07 6.66 11.43
C PHE A 22 -21.52 6.97 11.80
N ILE A 23 -22.48 6.37 11.10
CA ILE A 23 -23.89 6.40 11.52
C ILE A 23 -24.15 5.22 12.45
N THR A 24 -24.35 5.51 13.73
CA THR A 24 -24.85 4.51 14.67
C THR A 24 -26.33 4.29 14.40
N THR A 25 -26.67 3.21 13.69
CA THR A 25 -28.07 2.76 13.64
C THR A 25 -28.52 2.44 15.07
N LYS A 26 -29.79 2.72 15.41
CA LYS A 26 -30.32 2.50 16.78
C LYS A 26 -30.12 1.07 17.28
N GLU A 27 -29.95 0.13 16.36
CA GLU A 27 -29.78 -1.30 16.64
C GLU A 27 -28.31 -1.74 16.58
N CYS A 28 -27.36 -0.91 16.13
CA CYS A 28 -25.95 -1.25 16.20
C CYS A 28 -25.49 -1.23 17.67
N LYS A 29 -25.00 -2.37 18.17
CA LYS A 29 -24.56 -2.55 19.55
C LYS A 29 -23.03 -2.52 19.68
N ALA A 30 -22.31 -2.57 18.57
CA ALA A 30 -20.85 -2.60 18.59
C ALA A 30 -20.23 -1.21 18.62
N LYS A 31 -19.26 -1.01 19.51
CA LYS A 31 -18.39 0.16 19.48
C LYS A 31 -17.56 0.14 18.20
N VAL A 32 -17.72 1.15 17.36
CA VAL A 32 -16.89 1.33 16.16
C VAL A 32 -15.71 2.23 16.53
N THR A 33 -14.50 1.71 16.38
CA THR A 33 -13.24 2.45 16.54
C THR A 33 -12.50 2.48 15.21
N ALA A 34 -11.48 3.34 15.10
CA ALA A 34 -10.67 3.47 13.88
C ALA A 34 -10.03 2.13 13.46
N ALA A 35 -9.73 1.24 14.42
CA ALA A 35 -9.17 -0.08 14.14
C ALA A 35 -10.12 -1.04 13.40
N ARG A 36 -11.43 -0.70 13.33
CA ARG A 36 -12.43 -1.48 12.61
C ARG A 36 -12.63 -1.01 11.17
N LEU A 37 -12.07 0.13 10.79
CA LEU A 37 -12.14 0.63 9.42
C LEU A 37 -11.17 -0.17 8.53
N PRO A 38 -11.55 -0.51 7.28
CA PRO A 38 -10.68 -1.22 6.36
C PRO A 38 -9.41 -0.41 6.04
N TYR A 39 -8.24 -0.98 6.30
CA TYR A 39 -6.96 -0.33 5.99
C TYR A 39 -6.44 -0.79 4.63
N PHE A 40 -6.39 0.11 3.66
CA PHE A 40 -5.79 -0.13 2.34
C PHE A 40 -4.61 0.80 2.10
N ASP A 41 -3.56 0.27 1.47
CA ASP A 41 -2.35 1.03 1.19
C ASP A 41 -2.63 2.13 0.17
N GLY A 42 -2.19 3.36 0.48
CA GLY A 42 -2.52 4.53 -0.33
C GLY A 42 -4.00 4.92 -0.34
N ASP A 43 -4.82 4.54 0.63
CA ASP A 43 -6.18 5.08 0.80
C ASP A 43 -6.15 6.48 1.46
N TYR A 44 -7.27 7.20 1.42
CA TYR A 44 -7.38 8.55 1.96
C TYR A 44 -7.42 8.56 3.50
N TRP A 45 -8.31 7.75 4.09
CA TRP A 45 -8.65 7.85 5.50
C TRP A 45 -7.50 7.48 6.46
N PRO A 46 -6.62 6.49 6.18
CA PRO A 46 -5.57 6.12 7.13
C PRO A 46 -4.60 7.27 7.38
N GLY A 47 -4.15 7.92 6.30
CA GLY A 47 -3.31 9.11 6.43
C GLY A 47 -4.03 10.25 7.14
N ALA A 48 -5.32 10.47 6.83
CA ALA A 48 -6.10 11.52 7.48
C ALA A 48 -6.20 11.28 9.00
N ALA A 49 -6.41 10.03 9.41
CA ALA A 49 -6.40 9.63 10.80
C ALA A 49 -5.03 9.83 11.45
N GLU A 50 -3.93 9.48 10.78
CA GLU A 50 -2.56 9.73 11.29
C GLU A 50 -2.30 11.21 11.54
N ASP A 51 -2.67 12.10 10.61
CA ASP A 51 -2.50 13.54 10.78
C ASP A 51 -3.31 14.07 11.97
N MET A 52 -4.55 13.59 12.14
CA MET A 52 -5.39 13.94 13.30
C MET A 52 -4.81 13.43 14.61
N ILE A 53 -4.28 12.21 14.63
CA ILE A 53 -3.62 11.63 15.80
C ILE A 53 -2.40 12.47 16.18
N ASN A 54 -1.57 12.85 15.21
CA ASN A 54 -0.41 13.71 15.45
C ASN A 54 -0.81 15.08 16.01
N GLN A 55 -1.87 15.69 15.47
CA GLN A 55 -2.42 16.95 16.01
C GLN A 55 -2.91 16.79 17.46
N LEU A 56 -3.61 15.69 17.77
CA LEU A 56 -4.08 15.42 19.13
C LEU A 56 -2.92 15.23 20.12
N PHE A 57 -1.79 14.66 19.69
CA PHE A 57 -0.59 14.56 20.52
C PHE A 57 0.10 15.92 20.74
N LEU A 58 0.20 16.76 19.69
CA LEU A 58 0.78 18.10 19.81
C LEU A 58 -0.03 19.00 20.74
N GLU A 59 -1.38 18.95 20.66
CA GLU A 59 -2.26 19.69 21.57
C GLU A 59 -2.10 19.25 23.04
N GLU A 60 -1.72 17.99 23.31
CA GLU A 60 -1.48 17.50 24.67
C GLU A 60 -0.17 17.99 25.25
N ASP A 61 0.89 18.03 24.45
CA ASP A 61 2.20 18.48 24.92
C ASP A 61 2.23 20.00 25.15
N ASP A 62 1.53 20.78 24.31
CA ASP A 62 1.33 22.22 24.55
C ASP A 62 0.49 22.48 25.82
N ARG A 63 -0.53 21.64 26.09
CA ARG A 63 -1.30 21.70 27.35
C ARG A 63 -0.51 21.25 28.58
N LYS A 64 0.47 20.35 28.44
CA LYS A 64 1.39 19.99 29.54
C LYS A 64 2.36 21.13 29.83
N LEU A 65 2.79 21.87 28.81
CA LEU A 65 3.62 23.08 28.95
C LEU A 65 2.84 24.26 29.57
N GLN A 66 1.53 24.37 29.30
CA GLN A 66 0.67 25.46 29.78
C GLN A 66 -0.05 25.22 31.13
N LYS A 67 0.24 24.15 31.87
CA LYS A 67 -0.39 23.90 33.20
C LYS A 67 0.18 24.80 34.32
N LYS A 68 -0.09 26.10 34.22
CA LYS A 68 -0.44 26.99 35.35
C LYS A 68 -1.69 27.79 34.94
N GLY A 69 -2.87 27.22 35.22
CA GLY A 69 -4.11 28.00 35.30
C GLY A 69 -5.21 27.63 34.30
N LYS A 70 -6.33 27.22 34.90
CA LYS A 70 -7.73 27.28 34.40
C LYS A 70 -8.26 26.14 33.51
N LEU A 71 -9.54 25.90 33.80
CA LEU A 71 -10.35 24.71 33.52
C LEU A 71 -11.12 24.85 32.19
N LYS A 72 -11.19 23.72 31.46
CA LYS A 72 -12.23 23.27 30.50
C LYS A 72 -12.29 23.82 29.06
N LYS A 73 -12.30 22.86 28.11
CA LYS A 73 -13.50 22.46 27.32
C LYS A 73 -13.49 20.93 27.14
N THR A 74 -14.18 20.23 28.02
CA THR A 74 -14.40 18.77 27.93
C THR A 74 -15.73 18.55 27.21
N ILE A 75 -15.77 17.61 26.26
CA ILE A 75 -17.02 17.07 25.69
C ILE A 75 -18.00 16.79 26.85
N THR A 76 -19.23 17.26 26.73
CA THR A 76 -20.23 17.10 27.80
C THR A 76 -20.50 15.61 28.01
N LYS A 77 -20.62 15.19 29.29
CA LYS A 77 -21.02 13.82 29.69
C LYS A 77 -22.25 13.30 28.95
N ARG A 78 -23.09 14.19 28.41
CA ARG A 78 -24.30 13.88 27.63
C ARG A 78 -23.99 13.34 26.23
N ALA A 79 -22.98 13.88 25.54
CA ALA A 79 -22.57 13.41 24.21
C ALA A 79 -21.86 12.05 24.27
N LEU A 80 -21.03 11.82 25.29
CA LEU A 80 -20.37 10.52 25.53
C LEU A 80 -21.37 9.39 25.83
N ARG A 81 -22.48 9.71 26.52
CA ARG A 81 -23.58 8.74 26.77
C ARG A 81 -24.42 8.46 25.52
N ALA A 82 -24.65 9.45 24.66
CA ALA A 82 -25.32 9.26 23.38
C ALA A 82 -24.52 8.36 22.42
N ALA A 83 -23.20 8.28 22.61
CA ALA A 83 -22.28 7.40 21.88
C ALA A 83 -22.04 6.03 22.57
N GLY A 84 -22.83 5.67 23.60
CA GLY A 84 -22.79 4.34 24.21
C GLY A 84 -21.56 4.01 25.09
N GLN A 85 -20.83 4.99 25.59
CA GLN A 85 -19.62 4.74 26.40
C GLN A 85 -19.89 4.75 27.92
N THR A 86 -19.60 3.62 28.60
CA THR A 86 -19.59 3.49 30.07
C THR A 86 -18.21 3.68 30.71
N ASP A 87 -17.12 3.52 29.93
CA ASP A 87 -15.74 3.59 30.44
C ASP A 87 -15.04 4.92 30.17
N LEU A 88 -14.64 5.61 31.25
CA LEU A 88 -13.94 6.89 31.27
C LEU A 88 -12.40 6.71 31.23
N SER A 89 -11.91 5.80 30.39
CA SER A 89 -10.46 5.68 30.12
C SER A 89 -10.00 6.79 29.17
N GLY A 90 -8.84 7.40 29.44
CA GLY A 90 -8.28 8.49 28.62
C GLY A 90 -8.01 8.10 27.15
N ASN A 91 -7.88 6.80 26.85
CA ASN A 91 -7.74 6.32 25.46
C ASN A 91 -9.11 6.16 24.77
N ALA A 92 -10.15 5.78 25.51
CA ALA A 92 -11.50 5.63 24.94
C ALA A 92 -12.09 6.98 24.48
N SER A 93 -11.71 8.07 25.15
CA SER A 93 -12.06 9.43 24.72
C SER A 93 -11.27 9.89 23.48
N LYS A 94 -9.99 9.50 23.34
CA LYS A 94 -9.18 9.82 22.16
C LYS A 94 -9.71 9.15 20.90
N ASP A 95 -10.05 7.86 20.98
CA ASP A 95 -10.69 7.14 19.88
C ASP A 95 -12.02 7.79 19.47
N ALA A 96 -12.83 8.23 20.44
CA ALA A 96 -14.08 8.91 20.16
C ALA A 96 -13.86 10.25 19.45
N ILE A 97 -12.89 11.04 19.91
CA ILE A 97 -12.52 12.33 19.28
C ILE A 97 -11.99 12.10 17.86
N LEU A 98 -11.13 11.09 17.67
CA LEU A 98 -10.59 10.73 16.37
C LEU A 98 -11.71 10.34 15.40
N MET A 99 -12.58 9.42 15.81
CA MET A 99 -13.72 8.98 14.99
C MET A 99 -14.68 10.12 14.68
N GLN A 100 -14.92 11.04 15.62
CA GLN A 100 -15.72 12.22 15.36
C GLN A 100 -15.08 13.12 14.30
N LYS A 101 -13.82 13.53 14.48
CA LYS A 101 -13.10 14.39 13.52
C LYS A 101 -12.98 13.73 12.14
N LEU A 102 -12.72 12.43 12.11
CA LEU A 102 -12.62 11.65 10.89
C LEU A 102 -13.97 11.59 10.16
N GLY A 103 -15.07 11.39 10.90
CA GLY A 103 -16.42 11.41 10.35
C GLY A 103 -16.79 12.78 9.76
N GLU A 104 -16.51 13.86 10.48
CA GLU A 104 -16.71 15.24 10.00
C GLU A 104 -15.91 15.51 8.72
N THR A 105 -14.71 14.93 8.60
CA THR A 105 -13.86 15.07 7.40
C THR A 105 -14.39 14.25 6.23
N ILE A 106 -14.86 13.02 6.46
CA ILE A 106 -15.33 12.12 5.41
C ILE A 106 -16.74 12.48 4.92
N TYR A 107 -17.61 13.00 5.80
CA TYR A 107 -19.02 13.28 5.48
C TYR A 107 -19.25 14.06 4.17
N PRO A 108 -18.54 15.18 3.89
CA PRO A 108 -18.72 15.95 2.66
C PRO A 108 -18.35 15.18 1.38
N MET A 109 -17.57 14.10 1.53
CA MET A 109 -17.07 13.26 0.45
C MET A 109 -17.55 11.81 0.57
N LYS A 110 -18.62 11.56 1.34
CA LYS A 110 -19.03 10.19 1.67
C LYS A 110 -19.35 9.33 0.45
N GLU A 111 -19.89 9.95 -0.61
CA GLU A 111 -20.22 9.24 -1.86
C GLU A 111 -18.97 8.79 -2.66
N ASP A 112 -17.79 9.36 -2.37
CA ASP A 112 -16.52 8.93 -2.98
C ASP A 112 -15.96 7.67 -2.29
N PHE A 113 -16.41 7.33 -1.08
CA PHE A 113 -16.01 6.14 -0.32
C PHE A 113 -17.02 5.01 -0.45
N ILE A 114 -17.12 4.45 -1.65
CA ILE A 114 -18.09 3.40 -1.96
C ILE A 114 -17.71 2.10 -1.25
N MET A 115 -18.65 1.53 -0.49
CA MET A 115 -18.55 0.20 0.09
C MET A 115 -19.50 -0.76 -0.62
N VAL A 116 -18.92 -1.82 -1.18
CA VAL A 116 -19.65 -2.84 -1.93
C VAL A 116 -19.66 -4.13 -1.12
N HIS A 117 -20.83 -4.47 -0.58
CA HIS A 117 -21.00 -5.69 0.19
C HIS A 117 -21.31 -6.85 -0.77
N LEU A 118 -20.38 -7.78 -0.87
CA LEU A 118 -20.59 -9.06 -1.58
C LEU A 118 -21.26 -10.10 -0.68
N GLN A 119 -21.29 -9.86 0.63
CA GLN A 119 -21.95 -10.68 1.65
C GLN A 119 -22.74 -9.80 2.61
N HIS A 120 -23.71 -10.37 3.32
CA HIS A 120 -24.53 -9.62 4.27
C HIS A 120 -23.71 -9.22 5.51
N SER A 121 -23.82 -7.97 5.95
CA SER A 121 -23.29 -7.51 7.23
C SER A 121 -24.33 -7.64 8.35
N CYS A 122 -23.90 -8.05 9.54
CA CYS A 122 -24.72 -8.09 10.73
C CYS A 122 -25.09 -6.67 11.21
N SER A 123 -26.37 -6.40 11.45
CA SER A 123 -26.88 -5.10 11.90
C SER A 123 -26.43 -4.70 13.32
N HIS A 124 -26.10 -5.68 14.19
CA HIS A 124 -25.63 -5.41 15.55
C HIS A 124 -24.13 -5.15 15.63
N CYS A 125 -23.33 -5.98 14.97
CA CYS A 125 -21.87 -5.92 15.07
C CYS A 125 -21.17 -5.37 13.84
N SER A 126 -21.88 -5.05 12.75
CA SER A 126 -21.34 -4.56 11.48
C SER A 126 -20.25 -5.45 10.87
N THR A 127 -20.25 -6.74 11.21
CA THR A 127 -19.29 -7.72 10.66
C THR A 127 -19.95 -8.47 9.51
N LEU A 128 -19.19 -8.72 8.44
CA LEU A 128 -19.66 -9.53 7.31
C LEU A 128 -19.84 -10.98 7.74
N MET A 129 -20.98 -11.56 7.38
CA MET A 129 -21.33 -12.93 7.70
C MET A 129 -20.88 -13.85 6.57
N VAL A 130 -19.79 -14.59 6.80
CA VAL A 130 -19.14 -15.45 5.80
C VAL A 130 -19.32 -16.95 6.08
N ALA A 131 -19.78 -17.32 7.26
CA ALA A 131 -20.05 -18.71 7.65
C ALA A 131 -21.15 -18.75 8.73
N GLY A 132 -21.76 -19.91 8.93
CA GLY A 132 -22.83 -20.13 9.91
C GLY A 132 -24.21 -19.72 9.38
N LYS A 133 -25.09 -19.26 10.26
CA LYS A 133 -26.43 -18.81 9.93
C LYS A 133 -26.55 -17.29 10.03
N ARG A 134 -27.28 -16.75 9.06
CA ARG A 134 -27.82 -15.41 9.06
C ARG A 134 -29.23 -15.46 9.62
N TRP A 135 -29.49 -14.70 10.67
CA TRP A 135 -30.82 -14.57 11.26
C TRP A 135 -31.54 -13.35 10.68
N VAL A 136 -32.65 -13.58 10.00
CA VAL A 136 -33.38 -12.57 9.21
C VAL A 136 -34.68 -12.16 9.90
N CYS A 137 -34.93 -10.86 9.99
CA CYS A 137 -36.26 -10.33 10.30
C CYS A 137 -37.02 -10.06 9.00
N HIS A 138 -38.20 -10.68 8.84
CA HIS A 138 -39.06 -10.46 7.66
C HIS A 138 -39.94 -9.21 7.78
N GLN A 139 -40.06 -8.64 8.98
CA GLN A 139 -40.88 -7.47 9.27
C GLN A 139 -40.07 -6.16 9.16
N CYS A 140 -38.76 -6.22 9.43
CA CYS A 140 -37.85 -5.09 9.28
C CYS A 140 -37.12 -5.15 7.95
N LYS A 141 -37.05 -4.01 7.26
CA LYS A 141 -36.31 -3.89 6.01
C LYS A 141 -34.82 -4.07 6.28
N SER A 142 -34.21 -5.05 5.61
CA SER A 142 -32.75 -5.28 5.60
C SER A 142 -32.12 -5.49 6.98
N PHE A 143 -32.84 -6.13 7.92
CA PHE A 143 -32.29 -6.47 9.23
C PHE A 143 -31.81 -7.93 9.27
N TYR A 144 -30.51 -8.10 9.54
CA TYR A 144 -29.85 -9.40 9.58
C TYR A 144 -28.85 -9.43 10.72
N ILE A 145 -28.77 -10.52 11.48
CA ILE A 145 -27.76 -10.68 12.53
C ILE A 145 -27.06 -12.03 12.43
N CYS A 146 -25.80 -12.10 12.85
CA CYS A 146 -25.03 -13.34 12.87
C CYS A 146 -25.41 -14.22 14.07
N ASP A 147 -25.02 -15.49 14.04
CA ASP A 147 -25.23 -16.45 15.14
C ASP A 147 -24.82 -15.89 16.51
N SER A 148 -23.61 -15.33 16.63
CA SER A 148 -23.12 -14.77 17.90
C SER A 148 -23.98 -13.60 18.41
N CYS A 149 -24.48 -12.76 17.50
CA CYS A 149 -25.37 -11.66 17.86
C CYS A 149 -26.78 -12.17 18.19
N TYR A 150 -27.28 -13.20 17.51
CA TYR A 150 -28.54 -13.83 17.83
C TYR A 150 -28.52 -14.47 19.23
N ASP A 151 -27.47 -15.23 19.56
CA ASP A 151 -27.29 -15.82 20.89
C ASP A 151 -27.24 -14.77 21.99
N SER A 152 -26.60 -13.63 21.69
CA SER A 152 -26.54 -12.48 22.60
C SER A 152 -27.93 -11.85 22.77
N GLU A 153 -28.70 -11.73 21.68
CA GLU A 153 -30.06 -11.20 21.68
C GLU A 153 -31.02 -12.07 22.51
N GLN A 154 -30.89 -13.40 22.45
CA GLN A 154 -31.71 -14.33 23.21
C GLN A 154 -31.50 -14.24 24.73
N ARG A 155 -30.37 -13.69 25.17
CA ARG A 155 -30.08 -13.49 26.61
C ARG A 155 -30.67 -12.19 27.15
N LEU A 156 -31.16 -11.30 26.29
CA LEU A 156 -31.74 -10.02 26.69
C LEU A 156 -33.20 -10.19 27.14
N GLU A 157 -33.66 -9.26 27.98
CA GLU A 157 -35.07 -9.14 28.34
C GLU A 157 -35.92 -8.81 27.10
N ALA A 158 -37.18 -9.27 27.07
CA ALA A 158 -38.06 -9.14 25.91
C ALA A 158 -38.17 -7.70 25.35
N LYS A 159 -38.10 -6.68 26.22
CA LYS A 159 -38.18 -5.25 25.86
C LYS A 159 -36.91 -4.70 25.19
N GLU A 160 -35.78 -5.39 25.34
CA GLU A 160 -34.47 -4.99 24.81
C GLU A 160 -34.11 -5.75 23.52
N ARG A 161 -34.91 -6.77 23.18
CA ARG A 161 -34.79 -7.54 21.95
C ARG A 161 -35.24 -6.72 20.74
N HIS A 162 -34.70 -7.07 19.57
CA HIS A 162 -35.16 -6.53 18.31
C HIS A 162 -36.67 -6.76 18.11
N PRO A 163 -37.42 -5.72 17.69
CA PRO A 163 -36.99 -4.35 17.43
C PRO A 163 -36.85 -3.53 18.73
N SER A 164 -35.68 -2.93 18.93
CA SER A 164 -35.37 -2.22 20.18
C SER A 164 -36.34 -1.06 20.42
N ASN A 165 -36.91 -0.98 21.62
CA ASN A 165 -37.92 0.00 22.04
C ASN A 165 -39.30 -0.11 21.34
N SER A 166 -39.64 -1.26 20.77
CA SER A 166 -41.01 -1.58 20.33
C SER A 166 -41.74 -2.44 21.36
N ARG A 167 -43.09 -2.42 21.32
CA ARG A 167 -43.92 -3.39 22.04
C ARG A 167 -44.11 -4.70 21.28
N ASP A 168 -43.80 -4.69 19.98
CA ASP A 168 -43.96 -5.83 19.10
C ASP A 168 -42.67 -6.66 19.07
N LEU A 169 -42.80 -7.99 19.21
CA LEU A 169 -41.68 -8.92 19.12
C LEU A 169 -41.55 -9.43 17.68
N HIS A 170 -40.39 -9.19 17.07
CA HIS A 170 -40.12 -9.71 15.73
C HIS A 170 -39.36 -11.04 15.82
N VAL A 171 -39.90 -12.08 15.16
CA VAL A 171 -39.26 -13.39 15.11
C VAL A 171 -38.17 -13.41 14.04
N LEU A 172 -36.96 -13.80 14.44
CA LEU A 172 -35.82 -13.97 13.54
C LEU A 172 -35.75 -15.41 13.03
N HIS A 173 -35.53 -15.56 11.73
CA HIS A 173 -35.50 -16.85 11.05
C HIS A 173 -34.09 -17.17 10.57
N PRO A 174 -33.57 -18.38 10.81
CA PRO A 174 -32.24 -18.76 10.37
C PRO A 174 -32.21 -19.02 8.87
N VAL A 175 -31.15 -18.54 8.21
CA VAL A 175 -30.82 -18.80 6.81
C VAL A 175 -29.35 -19.18 6.74
N ASP A 176 -29.05 -20.40 6.30
CA ASP A 176 -27.67 -20.88 6.19
C ASP A 176 -26.87 -20.05 5.16
N ILE A 177 -25.63 -19.74 5.51
CA ILE A 177 -24.69 -19.05 4.63
C ILE A 177 -23.96 -20.11 3.81
N VAL A 178 -24.28 -20.17 2.52
CA VAL A 178 -23.78 -21.19 1.60
C VAL A 178 -22.92 -20.54 0.53
N GLY A 179 -21.85 -21.22 0.11
CA GLY A 179 -21.07 -20.83 -1.07
C GLY A 179 -19.97 -19.81 -0.83
N VAL A 180 -19.59 -19.55 0.43
CA VAL A 180 -18.39 -18.77 0.77
C VAL A 180 -17.28 -19.74 1.18
N PRO A 181 -16.19 -19.88 0.41
CA PRO A 181 -15.06 -20.71 0.79
C PRO A 181 -14.40 -20.21 2.08
N GLU A 182 -13.91 -21.13 2.92
CA GLU A 182 -13.10 -20.77 4.09
C GLU A 182 -11.74 -20.15 3.71
N ASP A 183 -11.24 -20.48 2.51
CA ASP A 183 -9.93 -20.03 2.00
C ASP A 183 -10.07 -19.43 0.60
N THR A 184 -9.37 -18.31 0.38
CA THR A 184 -9.31 -17.60 -0.90
C THR A 184 -8.06 -18.02 -1.66
N LYS A 185 -8.02 -19.27 -2.12
CA LYS A 185 -6.93 -19.74 -2.98
C LYS A 185 -7.06 -19.15 -4.38
N ASP A 186 -6.20 -18.19 -4.68
CA ASP A 186 -5.98 -17.73 -6.04
C ASP A 186 -5.28 -18.84 -6.85
N ARG A 187 -5.81 -19.13 -8.04
CA ARG A 187 -5.29 -20.17 -8.94
C ARG A 187 -4.33 -19.60 -9.98
N ASP A 188 -4.25 -18.28 -10.09
CA ASP A 188 -3.42 -17.61 -11.06
C ASP A 188 -1.96 -17.50 -10.57
N ASP A 189 -1.03 -17.64 -11.50
CA ASP A 189 0.40 -17.47 -11.21
C ASP A 189 0.74 -16.00 -10.94
N VAL A 190 1.69 -15.76 -10.03
CA VAL A 190 2.18 -14.40 -9.76
C VAL A 190 3.01 -13.89 -10.96
N LEU A 191 2.44 -12.92 -11.67
CA LEU A 191 3.11 -12.16 -12.71
C LEU A 191 3.89 -11.00 -12.06
N GLU A 192 5.23 -11.05 -12.11
CA GLU A 192 6.09 -9.96 -11.65
C GLU A 192 6.62 -9.22 -12.87
N CYS A 193 6.43 -7.91 -12.91
CA CYS A 193 7.00 -7.05 -13.94
C CYS A 193 7.31 -5.69 -13.35
N GLU A 194 8.60 -5.30 -13.37
CA GLU A 194 9.08 -4.06 -12.75
C GLU A 194 8.33 -2.81 -13.23
N PHE A 195 7.79 -2.83 -14.47
CA PHE A 195 7.02 -1.73 -15.03
C PHE A 195 5.54 -1.74 -14.63
N PHE A 196 4.95 -2.89 -14.31
CA PHE A 196 3.52 -3.01 -13.97
C PHE A 196 3.26 -3.22 -12.48
N ASP A 197 4.32 -3.38 -11.67
CA ASP A 197 4.20 -3.51 -10.21
C ASP A 197 3.55 -2.28 -9.56
N THR A 198 3.77 -1.08 -10.12
CA THR A 198 3.14 0.15 -9.63
C THR A 198 2.74 1.06 -10.79
N ARG A 199 1.70 1.87 -10.57
CA ARG A 199 1.31 2.95 -11.50
C ARG A 199 2.48 3.89 -11.82
N GLN A 200 3.33 4.18 -10.82
CA GLN A 200 4.46 5.09 -11.00
C GLN A 200 5.53 4.49 -11.92
N ALA A 201 5.83 3.20 -11.79
CA ALA A 201 6.77 2.52 -12.66
C ALA A 201 6.28 2.52 -14.12
N PHE A 202 5.00 2.26 -14.35
CA PHE A 202 4.40 2.32 -15.68
C PHE A 202 4.42 3.75 -16.25
N LEU A 203 4.14 4.76 -15.42
CA LEU A 203 4.23 6.16 -15.83
C LEU A 203 5.67 6.54 -16.22
N SER A 204 6.67 6.11 -15.45
CA SER A 204 8.08 6.35 -15.77
C SER A 204 8.51 5.67 -17.07
N LEU A 205 8.04 4.44 -17.34
CA LEU A 205 8.21 3.78 -18.62
C LEU A 205 7.64 4.63 -19.76
N CYS A 206 6.40 5.13 -19.59
CA CYS A 206 5.75 5.93 -20.61
C CYS A 206 6.44 7.27 -20.84
N GLN A 207 6.85 7.96 -19.77
CA GLN A 207 7.53 9.25 -19.86
C GLN A 207 8.89 9.12 -20.54
N GLY A 208 9.70 8.14 -20.14
CA GLY A 208 11.04 7.97 -20.70
C GLY A 208 11.08 7.43 -22.13
N ASN A 209 9.99 6.81 -22.61
CA ASN A 209 9.87 6.37 -24.01
C ASN A 209 8.86 7.20 -24.82
N HIS A 210 8.38 8.32 -24.27
CA HIS A 210 7.38 9.18 -24.90
C HIS A 210 6.12 8.42 -25.37
N TYR A 211 5.69 7.42 -24.61
CA TYR A 211 4.42 6.73 -24.85
C TYR A 211 3.26 7.65 -24.45
N GLN A 212 2.34 7.87 -25.40
CA GLN A 212 1.26 8.85 -25.29
C GLN A 212 -0.08 8.21 -25.66
N TYR A 213 -1.12 8.60 -24.92
CA TYR A 213 -2.49 8.09 -25.07
C TYR A 213 -3.48 9.21 -25.41
N ASP A 214 -2.99 10.32 -25.95
CA ASP A 214 -3.74 11.53 -26.32
C ASP A 214 -4.46 11.41 -27.69
N THR A 215 -3.97 10.55 -28.58
CA THR A 215 -4.60 10.26 -29.88
C THR A 215 -4.67 8.76 -30.12
N LEU A 216 -5.62 8.30 -30.94
CA LEU A 216 -5.77 6.88 -31.27
C LEU A 216 -4.49 6.28 -31.87
N ARG A 217 -3.81 7.02 -32.76
CA ARG A 217 -2.56 6.56 -33.40
C ARG A 217 -1.46 6.37 -32.35
N ARG A 218 -1.25 7.34 -31.48
CA ARG A 218 -0.24 7.26 -30.41
C ARG A 218 -0.59 6.18 -29.39
N ALA A 219 -1.85 6.08 -28.98
CA ALA A 219 -2.34 5.04 -28.07
C ALA A 219 -2.12 3.62 -28.64
N LYS A 220 -2.35 3.41 -29.94
CA LYS A 220 -2.05 2.12 -30.61
C LYS A 220 -0.55 1.80 -30.57
N HIS A 221 0.30 2.76 -30.91
CA HIS A 221 1.76 2.59 -30.85
C HIS A 221 2.24 2.29 -29.42
N SER A 222 1.79 3.07 -28.44
CA SER A 222 2.13 2.87 -27.03
C SER A 222 1.64 1.52 -26.51
N SER A 223 0.43 1.11 -26.85
CA SER A 223 -0.10 -0.22 -26.47
C SER A 223 0.71 -1.35 -27.11
N MET A 224 1.11 -1.21 -28.38
CA MET A 224 1.98 -2.17 -29.06
C MET A 224 3.34 -2.30 -28.34
N MET A 225 3.94 -1.18 -27.93
CA MET A 225 5.21 -1.20 -27.18
C MET A 225 5.07 -1.80 -25.79
N VAL A 226 3.95 -1.54 -25.10
CA VAL A 226 3.62 -2.17 -23.81
C VAL A 226 3.49 -3.69 -23.97
N LEU A 227 2.80 -4.16 -25.01
CA LEU A 227 2.71 -5.59 -25.33
C LEU A 227 4.09 -6.18 -25.63
N TYR A 228 4.93 -5.47 -26.39
CA TYR A 228 6.31 -5.89 -26.65
C TYR A 228 7.09 -6.09 -25.35
N HIS A 229 7.04 -5.16 -24.39
CA HIS A 229 7.72 -5.29 -23.09
C HIS A 229 7.15 -6.42 -22.21
N LEU A 230 5.85 -6.71 -22.31
CA LEU A 230 5.23 -7.87 -21.64
C LEU A 230 5.71 -9.21 -22.21
N HIS A 231 5.83 -9.30 -23.54
CA HIS A 231 6.32 -10.50 -24.22
C HIS A 231 7.85 -10.63 -24.17
N ASN A 232 8.56 -9.52 -23.96
CA ASN A 232 10.02 -9.46 -23.86
C ASN A 232 10.44 -8.76 -22.54
N PRO A 233 10.23 -9.38 -21.35
CA PRO A 233 10.54 -8.76 -20.05
C PRO A 233 12.02 -8.43 -19.86
N THR A 234 12.84 -8.92 -20.77
CA THR A 234 14.28 -8.79 -20.79
C THR A 234 14.76 -7.82 -21.89
N ALA A 235 13.85 -7.26 -22.70
CA ALA A 235 14.21 -6.15 -23.56
C ALA A 235 14.55 -4.92 -22.70
N PRO A 236 15.58 -4.13 -23.07
CA PRO A 236 15.83 -2.88 -22.40
C PRO A 236 14.63 -1.96 -22.59
N ALA A 237 14.04 -1.52 -21.48
CA ALA A 237 12.89 -0.63 -21.49
C ALA A 237 13.24 0.81 -21.87
N PHE A 238 14.52 1.16 -21.85
CA PHE A 238 15.03 2.43 -22.33
C PHE A 238 16.17 2.12 -23.28
N VAL A 239 16.04 2.58 -24.52
CA VAL A 239 17.07 2.42 -25.54
C VAL A 239 18.14 3.48 -25.28
N THR A 240 19.40 3.05 -25.19
CA THR A 240 20.54 3.96 -25.04
C THR A 240 20.98 4.41 -26.43
N THR A 241 21.14 5.70 -26.67
CA THR A 241 21.60 6.24 -27.95
C THR A 241 23.10 6.51 -27.93
N CYS A 242 23.76 6.36 -29.06
CA CYS A 242 25.18 6.65 -29.21
C CYS A 242 25.41 8.17 -29.28
N ASN A 243 26.21 8.73 -28.37
CA ASN A 243 26.51 10.17 -28.35
C ASN A 243 27.35 10.65 -29.55
N ILE A 244 27.86 9.74 -30.39
CA ILE A 244 28.65 10.08 -31.60
C ILE A 244 27.76 10.05 -32.86
N CYS A 245 27.03 8.96 -33.08
CA CYS A 245 26.22 8.79 -34.30
C CYS A 245 24.71 8.97 -34.11
N ASN A 246 24.25 9.18 -32.87
CA ASN A 246 22.85 9.29 -32.46
C ASN A 246 21.95 8.10 -32.78
N ASN A 247 22.52 6.98 -33.25
CA ASN A 247 21.78 5.74 -33.46
C ASN A 247 21.61 4.99 -32.14
N ASP A 248 20.53 4.22 -32.06
CA ASP A 248 20.27 3.29 -30.96
C ASP A 248 21.42 2.29 -30.81
N ILE A 249 21.90 2.13 -29.58
CA ILE A 249 22.92 1.15 -29.22
C ILE A 249 22.22 -0.17 -28.96
N GLU A 250 22.52 -1.18 -29.79
CA GLU A 250 22.05 -2.54 -29.55
C GLU A 250 22.50 -3.06 -28.18
N ALA A 251 21.59 -3.77 -27.49
CA ALA A 251 21.85 -4.30 -26.16
C ALA A 251 23.09 -5.20 -26.17
N GLY A 252 24.12 -4.82 -25.40
CA GLY A 252 25.38 -5.57 -25.31
C GLY A 252 26.50 -5.11 -26.24
N GLN A 253 26.22 -4.13 -27.12
CA GLN A 253 27.20 -3.55 -28.05
C GLN A 253 27.54 -2.10 -27.69
N GLY A 254 27.34 -1.71 -26.43
CA GLY A 254 27.57 -0.37 -25.91
C GLY A 254 28.84 -0.23 -25.07
N TRP A 255 29.48 0.92 -25.21
CA TRP A 255 30.64 1.36 -24.44
C TRP A 255 30.24 2.59 -23.63
N ARG A 256 30.27 2.47 -22.30
CA ARG A 256 29.82 3.53 -21.39
C ARG A 256 31.00 4.18 -20.67
N CYS A 257 30.96 5.49 -20.49
CA CYS A 257 31.83 6.18 -19.55
C CYS A 257 31.27 6.06 -18.13
N GLU A 258 32.06 5.60 -17.17
CA GLU A 258 31.63 5.54 -15.76
C GLU A 258 31.82 6.88 -15.01
N GLU A 259 32.52 7.84 -15.62
CA GLU A 259 32.83 9.14 -15.04
C GLU A 259 31.91 10.26 -15.56
N CYS A 260 31.52 10.21 -16.84
CA CYS A 260 30.59 11.16 -17.44
C CYS A 260 29.15 10.63 -17.39
N PRO A 261 28.19 11.44 -16.89
CA PRO A 261 26.77 11.11 -17.01
C PRO A 261 26.37 10.98 -18.49
N ASP A 262 25.63 9.92 -18.81
CA ASP A 262 24.95 9.73 -20.10
C ASP A 262 25.86 9.81 -21.34
N PHE A 263 27.11 9.35 -21.23
CA PHE A 263 28.02 9.21 -22.36
C PHE A 263 28.21 7.73 -22.73
N ASP A 264 27.49 7.34 -23.77
CA ASP A 264 27.43 6.00 -24.33
C ASP A 264 27.80 6.01 -25.82
N VAL A 265 28.60 5.05 -26.24
CA VAL A 265 29.08 4.93 -27.63
C VAL A 265 28.80 3.53 -28.15
N CYS A 266 28.26 3.40 -29.35
CA CYS A 266 28.07 2.09 -29.97
C CYS A 266 29.41 1.45 -30.36
N ALA A 267 29.46 0.12 -30.47
CA ALA A 267 30.65 -0.62 -30.86
C ALA A 267 31.24 -0.12 -32.19
N GLY A 268 30.41 0.28 -33.16
CA GLY A 268 30.88 0.82 -34.44
C GLY A 268 31.63 2.14 -34.31
N CYS A 269 31.14 3.07 -33.48
CA CYS A 269 31.83 4.34 -33.21
C CYS A 269 33.05 4.15 -32.32
N TYR A 270 32.97 3.24 -31.35
CA TYR A 270 34.12 2.88 -30.52
C TYR A 270 35.24 2.25 -31.34
N ASN A 271 34.94 1.33 -32.27
CA ASN A 271 35.96 0.68 -33.09
C ASN A 271 36.64 1.62 -34.10
N LYS A 272 35.96 2.70 -34.51
CA LYS A 272 36.53 3.71 -35.42
C LYS A 272 37.56 4.61 -34.73
N ASP A 273 37.18 5.15 -33.56
CA ASP A 273 37.99 6.19 -32.90
C ASP A 273 38.62 5.72 -31.58
N GLY A 274 38.37 4.49 -31.13
CA GLY A 274 38.86 3.96 -29.84
C GLY A 274 38.33 4.70 -28.61
N GLY A 275 37.35 5.59 -28.78
CA GLY A 275 36.97 6.59 -27.78
C GLY A 275 37.97 7.75 -27.64
N ALA A 276 38.89 7.95 -28.58
CA ALA A 276 39.95 8.98 -28.54
C ALA A 276 39.42 10.42 -28.40
N ASN A 277 38.20 10.67 -28.86
CA ASN A 277 37.51 11.96 -28.71
C ASN A 277 36.86 12.15 -27.32
N HIS A 278 37.00 11.18 -26.41
CA HIS A 278 36.50 11.25 -25.05
C HIS A 278 37.64 11.05 -24.04
N ARG A 279 37.73 11.95 -23.06
CA ARG A 279 38.86 12.00 -22.11
C ARG A 279 38.91 10.84 -21.12
N HIS A 280 37.80 10.16 -20.87
CA HIS A 280 37.71 9.05 -19.90
C HIS A 280 37.63 7.70 -20.62
N LYS A 281 38.07 6.64 -19.93
CA LYS A 281 38.05 5.28 -20.48
C LYS A 281 36.62 4.76 -20.55
N LEU A 282 36.25 4.22 -21.71
CA LEU A 282 34.95 3.58 -21.90
C LEU A 282 35.00 2.09 -21.54
N THR A 283 33.98 1.59 -20.84
CA THR A 283 33.83 0.18 -20.43
C THR A 283 32.72 -0.49 -21.23
N ASN A 284 33.01 -1.65 -21.81
CA ASN A 284 32.02 -2.47 -22.53
C ASN A 284 31.03 -3.09 -21.54
N HIS A 285 29.73 -2.97 -21.83
CA HIS A 285 28.66 -3.64 -21.08
C HIS A 285 28.01 -4.73 -21.96
N PRO A 286 28.47 -6.00 -21.89
CA PRO A 286 27.89 -7.08 -22.66
C PRO A 286 26.49 -7.48 -22.13
N CYS A 287 25.57 -7.81 -23.04
CA CYS A 287 24.25 -8.33 -22.72
C CYS A 287 24.25 -9.86 -22.82
N VAL A 288 23.67 -10.53 -21.83
CA VAL A 288 23.48 -11.98 -21.80
C VAL A 288 22.21 -12.33 -22.60
N ASP A 289 22.35 -13.21 -23.59
CA ASP A 289 21.35 -13.62 -24.60
C ASP A 289 20.04 -14.21 -24.01
N ARG A 290 18.87 -13.95 -24.62
CA ARG A 290 17.61 -13.72 -23.87
C ARG A 290 16.30 -14.32 -24.42
N ASN A 291 16.31 -15.33 -25.30
CA ASN A 291 15.07 -15.72 -26.03
C ASN A 291 14.41 -17.07 -25.69
N ALA A 292 15.05 -18.02 -24.98
CA ALA A 292 14.39 -19.29 -24.60
C ALA A 292 14.52 -19.65 -23.10
N GLN A 293 15.37 -18.95 -22.36
CA GLN A 293 15.67 -19.23 -20.95
C GLN A 293 14.67 -18.59 -19.98
N ASN A 294 13.65 -17.85 -20.43
CA ASN A 294 13.06 -16.79 -19.62
C ASN A 294 12.15 -17.21 -18.45
N LYS A 295 11.49 -18.38 -18.48
CA LYS A 295 10.77 -18.87 -17.28
C LYS A 295 11.71 -19.50 -16.26
N GLU A 296 12.57 -20.42 -16.69
CA GLU A 296 13.55 -21.07 -15.81
C GLU A 296 14.61 -20.09 -15.29
N ALA A 297 15.13 -19.19 -16.12
CA ALA A 297 16.06 -18.15 -15.69
C ALA A 297 15.39 -17.07 -14.82
N ARG A 298 14.08 -16.81 -14.99
CA ARG A 298 13.33 -15.96 -14.05
C ARG A 298 13.13 -16.67 -12.71
N GLN A 299 12.74 -17.94 -12.72
CA GLN A 299 12.61 -18.73 -11.50
C GLN A 299 13.96 -18.91 -10.80
N MET A 300 15.04 -19.13 -11.55
CA MET A 300 16.42 -19.12 -11.06
C MET A 300 16.81 -17.77 -10.49
N ARG A 301 16.46 -16.63 -11.12
CA ARG A 301 16.71 -15.29 -10.56
C ARG A 301 15.95 -15.03 -9.28
N ILE A 302 14.68 -15.43 -9.19
CA ILE A 302 13.87 -15.32 -7.96
C ILE A 302 14.46 -16.20 -6.86
N GLN A 303 14.79 -17.45 -7.18
CA GLN A 303 15.46 -18.37 -6.26
C GLN A 303 16.83 -17.84 -5.83
N GLN A 304 17.60 -17.23 -6.74
CA GLN A 304 18.89 -16.64 -6.46
C GLN A 304 18.76 -15.39 -5.58
N ALA A 305 17.77 -14.53 -5.82
CA ALA A 305 17.46 -13.39 -4.97
C ALA A 305 17.05 -13.83 -3.56
N ARG A 306 16.20 -14.85 -3.43
CA ARG A 306 15.83 -15.46 -2.14
C ARG A 306 17.04 -16.03 -1.42
N ARG A 307 17.85 -16.86 -2.10
CA ARG A 307 19.11 -17.41 -1.57
C ARG A 307 20.08 -16.30 -1.14
N MET A 308 20.16 -15.21 -1.89
CA MET A 308 21.01 -14.06 -1.57
C MET A 308 20.51 -13.31 -0.32
N LEU A 309 19.19 -13.17 -0.14
CA LEU A 309 18.61 -12.60 1.08
C LEU A 309 18.81 -13.52 2.29
N ASP A 310 18.62 -14.83 2.14
CA ASP A 310 18.87 -15.83 3.18
C ASP A 310 20.34 -15.83 3.60
N LEU A 311 21.24 -15.75 2.61
CA LEU A 311 22.67 -15.67 2.84
C LEU A 311 23.06 -14.34 3.51
N LEU A 312 22.40 -13.23 3.19
CA LEU A 312 22.60 -11.95 3.88
C LEU A 312 22.21 -12.05 5.35
N VAL A 313 21.07 -12.68 5.65
CA VAL A 313 20.62 -12.92 7.03
C VAL A 313 21.58 -13.86 7.76
N HIS A 314 22.01 -14.94 7.10
CA HIS A 314 23.00 -15.87 7.63
C HIS A 314 24.34 -15.17 7.93
N ALA A 315 24.91 -14.45 6.96
CA ALA A 315 26.23 -13.84 7.08
C ALA A 315 26.27 -12.81 8.22
N HIS A 316 25.17 -12.09 8.44
CA HIS A 316 25.04 -11.17 9.57
C HIS A 316 24.95 -11.90 10.93
N LYS A 317 24.23 -13.02 11.01
CA LYS A 317 24.06 -13.80 12.25
C LYS A 317 25.24 -14.74 12.55
N CYS A 318 26.01 -15.13 11.54
CA CYS A 318 27.09 -16.10 11.64
C CYS A 318 28.32 -15.53 12.36
N ARG A 319 28.72 -16.12 13.49
CA ARG A 319 29.91 -15.69 14.27
C ARG A 319 31.18 -16.49 13.96
N THR A 320 31.07 -17.59 13.22
CA THR A 320 32.19 -18.48 12.90
C THR A 320 33.13 -17.86 11.87
N ALA A 321 34.43 -17.84 12.18
CA ALA A 321 35.47 -17.34 11.27
C ALA A 321 35.70 -18.28 10.07
N GLY A 322 35.62 -19.60 10.30
CA GLY A 322 35.69 -20.64 9.27
C GLY A 322 34.32 -21.14 8.81
N CYS A 323 33.41 -20.25 8.41
CA CYS A 323 32.12 -20.68 7.87
C CYS A 323 32.33 -21.51 6.59
N GLN A 324 31.72 -22.71 6.54
CA GLN A 324 31.83 -23.63 5.42
C GLN A 324 31.24 -23.06 4.12
N TYR A 325 30.30 -22.10 4.22
CA TYR A 325 29.74 -21.39 3.07
C TYR A 325 30.72 -20.31 2.55
N PRO A 326 31.26 -20.44 1.32
CA PRO A 326 32.21 -19.47 0.76
C PRO A 326 31.63 -18.05 0.63
N ASP A 327 30.36 -17.95 0.24
CA ASP A 327 29.70 -16.67 0.02
C ASP A 327 29.38 -15.91 1.33
N CYS A 328 29.31 -16.62 2.47
CA CYS A 328 29.21 -15.99 3.79
C CYS A 328 30.46 -15.17 4.11
N ARG A 329 31.66 -15.69 3.81
CA ARG A 329 32.93 -14.98 4.03
C ARG A 329 33.01 -13.73 3.16
N ARG A 330 32.56 -13.81 1.90
CA ARG A 330 32.50 -12.69 0.97
C ARG A 330 31.58 -11.56 1.46
N LEU A 331 30.37 -11.90 1.91
CA LEU A 331 29.43 -10.91 2.47
C LEU A 331 29.92 -10.29 3.79
N LYS A 332 30.56 -11.07 4.66
CA LYS A 332 31.21 -10.53 5.86
C LYS A 332 32.31 -9.52 5.50
N GLY A 333 33.08 -9.78 4.44
CA GLY A 333 34.05 -8.84 3.89
C GLY A 333 33.39 -7.53 3.40
N LEU A 334 32.26 -7.62 2.69
CA LEU A 334 31.48 -6.45 2.25
C LEU A 334 30.96 -5.62 3.43
N PHE A 335 30.41 -6.27 4.45
CA PHE A 335 29.98 -5.56 5.67
C PHE A 335 31.15 -4.89 6.39
N GLY A 336 32.27 -5.62 6.57
CA GLY A 336 33.47 -5.08 7.21
C GLY A 336 34.04 -3.88 6.44
N HIS A 337 34.05 -3.93 5.11
CA HIS A 337 34.40 -2.80 4.27
C HIS A 337 33.44 -1.63 4.47
N ALA A 338 32.11 -1.87 4.38
CA ALA A 338 31.10 -0.82 4.54
C ALA A 338 31.16 -0.13 5.91
N THR A 339 31.62 -0.81 6.96
CA THR A 339 31.83 -0.20 8.28
C THR A 339 33.03 0.76 8.30
N ARG A 340 34.14 0.41 7.63
CA ARG A 340 35.43 1.12 7.70
C ARG A 340 35.67 2.10 6.56
N CYS A 341 34.91 2.02 5.47
CA CYS A 341 35.09 2.84 4.28
C CYS A 341 34.60 4.29 4.48
N GLN A 342 35.49 5.26 4.26
CA GLN A 342 35.20 6.69 4.39
C GLN A 342 34.55 7.29 3.13
N LYS A 343 34.81 6.73 1.93
CA LYS A 343 34.20 7.20 0.67
C LYS A 343 32.69 6.93 0.60
N ARG A 344 32.21 5.87 1.30
CA ARG A 344 30.79 5.45 1.38
C ARG A 344 30.14 5.23 0.01
N ALA A 345 28.87 4.79 0.00
CA ALA A 345 28.11 4.61 -1.23
C ALA A 345 27.85 5.95 -1.95
N ALA A 346 27.57 7.02 -1.18
CA ALA A 346 27.30 8.36 -1.71
C ALA A 346 28.52 9.01 -2.39
N GLY A 347 29.75 8.68 -1.98
CA GLY A 347 30.98 9.12 -2.62
C GLY A 347 31.52 8.14 -3.67
N GLY A 348 30.68 7.25 -4.22
CA GLY A 348 31.02 6.43 -5.39
C GLY A 348 31.77 5.13 -5.11
N CYS A 349 31.86 4.64 -3.87
CA CYS A 349 32.55 3.38 -3.60
C CYS A 349 31.72 2.15 -4.04
N SER A 350 32.23 1.41 -5.02
CA SER A 350 31.56 0.24 -5.62
C SER A 350 31.20 -0.87 -4.62
N LEU A 351 32.07 -1.18 -3.65
CA LEU A 351 31.79 -2.17 -2.61
C LEU A 351 30.71 -1.71 -1.62
N CYS A 352 30.69 -0.41 -1.30
CA CYS A 352 29.63 0.19 -0.48
C CYS A 352 28.30 0.27 -1.24
N GLN A 353 28.31 0.58 -2.54
CA GLN A 353 27.11 0.57 -3.39
C GLN A 353 26.50 -0.83 -3.44
N ARG A 354 27.29 -1.88 -3.66
CA ARG A 354 26.81 -3.27 -3.62
C ARG A 354 26.18 -3.64 -2.27
N THR A 355 26.85 -3.27 -1.18
CA THR A 355 26.31 -3.50 0.18
C THR A 355 24.99 -2.75 0.38
N TRP A 356 24.91 -1.51 -0.09
CA TRP A 356 23.71 -0.68 -0.01
C TRP A 356 22.53 -1.26 -0.80
N SER A 357 22.76 -1.70 -2.03
CA SER A 357 21.73 -2.34 -2.86
C SER A 357 21.16 -3.60 -2.19
N LEU A 358 22.01 -4.42 -1.56
CA LEU A 358 21.57 -5.60 -0.82
C LEU A 358 20.70 -5.25 0.39
N LEU A 359 21.08 -4.20 1.13
CA LEU A 359 20.32 -3.70 2.27
C LEU A 359 18.97 -3.10 1.84
N GLN A 360 18.93 -2.38 0.70
CA GLN A 360 17.71 -1.84 0.12
C GLN A 360 16.75 -2.95 -0.31
N LEU A 361 17.25 -3.98 -1.00
CA LEU A 361 16.47 -5.15 -1.40
C LEU A 361 15.84 -5.83 -0.18
N HIS A 362 16.65 -6.08 0.85
CA HIS A 362 16.16 -6.64 2.11
C HIS A 362 15.10 -5.75 2.78
N ALA A 363 15.32 -4.44 2.85
CA ALA A 363 14.39 -3.52 3.51
C ALA A 363 13.00 -3.50 2.86
N ARG A 364 12.91 -3.64 1.53
CA ARG A 364 11.64 -3.69 0.78
C ARG A 364 10.81 -4.94 1.09
N THR A 365 11.46 -6.08 1.30
CA THR A 365 10.76 -7.36 1.52
C THR A 365 10.66 -7.77 2.98
N CYS A 366 11.41 -7.12 3.87
CA CYS A 366 11.47 -7.48 5.29
C CYS A 366 10.19 -7.08 6.03
N LYS A 367 9.54 -8.05 6.69
CA LYS A 367 8.35 -7.82 7.53
C LYS A 367 8.66 -7.71 9.03
N GLU A 368 9.88 -7.99 9.45
CA GLU A 368 10.29 -7.89 10.86
C GLU A 368 10.34 -6.43 11.36
N SER A 369 9.70 -6.18 12.50
CA SER A 369 9.71 -4.87 13.18
C SER A 369 11.04 -4.57 13.88
N LYS A 370 11.68 -5.60 14.45
CA LYS A 370 12.99 -5.53 15.14
C LYS A 370 14.07 -6.28 14.35
N CYS A 371 14.20 -5.95 13.07
CA CYS A 371 15.21 -6.58 12.23
C CYS A 371 16.63 -6.21 12.69
N THR A 372 17.52 -7.20 12.75
CA THR A 372 18.92 -7.04 13.19
C THR A 372 19.85 -6.58 12.08
N ILE A 373 19.42 -6.71 10.81
CA ILE A 373 20.21 -6.31 9.65
C ILE A 373 20.55 -4.81 9.71
N PRO A 374 21.83 -4.42 9.53
CA PRO A 374 22.27 -3.03 9.64
C PRO A 374 21.47 -2.11 8.70
N ARG A 375 21.08 -0.93 9.18
CA ARG A 375 20.36 0.11 8.41
C ARG A 375 19.00 -0.32 7.84
N CYS A 376 18.53 -1.54 8.06
CA CYS A 376 17.21 -2.00 7.59
C CYS A 376 16.09 -1.11 8.15
N ARG A 377 16.16 -0.75 9.45
CA ARG A 377 15.20 0.15 10.09
C ARG A 377 15.18 1.54 9.43
N ASP A 378 16.36 2.11 9.19
CA ASP A 378 16.50 3.45 8.61
C ASP A 378 16.00 3.47 7.16
N LEU A 379 16.33 2.44 6.39
CA LEU A 379 15.86 2.26 5.01
C LEU A 379 14.34 2.12 4.96
N LYS A 380 13.73 1.31 5.83
CA LYS A 380 12.26 1.23 5.95
C LYS A 380 11.65 2.56 6.35
N ALA A 381 12.27 3.29 7.28
CA ALA A 381 11.78 4.60 7.70
C ALA A 381 11.85 5.61 6.55
N HIS A 382 12.94 5.61 5.76
CA HIS A 382 13.08 6.46 4.59
C HIS A 382 12.04 6.12 3.51
N LEU A 383 11.84 4.83 3.20
CA LEU A 383 10.80 4.38 2.26
C LEU A 383 9.41 4.84 2.72
N ARG A 384 9.07 4.63 3.99
CA ARG A 384 7.81 5.12 4.57
C ARG A 384 7.68 6.64 4.48
N TRP A 385 8.74 7.39 4.78
CA TRP A 385 8.72 8.84 4.72
C TRP A 385 8.49 9.35 3.29
N THR A 386 9.18 8.78 2.30
CA THR A 386 8.98 9.12 0.88
C THR A 386 7.56 8.81 0.42
N GLN A 387 7.03 7.65 0.82
CA GLN A 387 5.64 7.26 0.56
C GLN A 387 4.66 8.25 1.20
N GLN A 388 4.83 8.55 2.49
CA GLN A 388 4.00 9.48 3.24
C GLN A 388 4.01 10.88 2.61
N GLN A 389 5.16 11.38 2.13
CA GLN A 389 5.24 12.68 1.47
C GLN A 389 4.43 12.71 0.16
N SER A 390 4.48 11.63 -0.62
CA SER A 390 3.67 11.47 -1.84
C SER A 390 2.18 11.43 -1.52
N GLU A 391 1.81 10.64 -0.51
CA GLU A 391 0.42 10.50 -0.06
C GLU A 391 -0.14 11.81 0.50
N SER A 392 0.63 12.56 1.28
CA SER A 392 0.25 13.88 1.79
C SER A 392 0.00 14.88 0.66
N ARG A 393 0.84 14.90 -0.39
CA ARG A 393 0.59 15.73 -1.59
C ARG A 393 -0.72 15.35 -2.28
N ARG A 394 -0.97 14.04 -2.45
CA ARG A 394 -2.21 13.54 -3.07
C ARG A 394 -3.44 13.92 -2.24
N ARG A 395 -3.38 13.76 -0.91
CA ARG A 395 -4.48 14.12 0.00
C ARG A 395 -4.75 15.62 -0.01
N ALA A 396 -3.72 16.46 -0.05
CA ALA A 396 -3.89 17.90 -0.22
C ALA A 396 -4.60 18.27 -1.53
N ALA A 397 -4.25 17.61 -2.64
CA ALA A 397 -4.92 17.81 -3.92
C ALA A 397 -6.40 17.38 -3.91
N VAL A 398 -6.71 16.24 -3.27
CA VAL A 398 -8.11 15.79 -3.08
C VAL A 398 -8.89 16.79 -2.24
N ASN A 399 -8.33 17.23 -1.11
CA ASN A 399 -8.98 18.22 -0.24
C ASN A 399 -9.26 19.54 -0.98
N GLU A 400 -8.33 19.99 -1.83
CA GLU A 400 -8.50 21.19 -2.64
C GLU A 400 -9.61 21.02 -3.70
N MET A 401 -9.62 19.89 -4.42
CA MET A 401 -10.70 19.56 -5.35
C MET A 401 -12.07 19.55 -4.65
N MET A 402 -12.17 19.04 -3.42
CA MET A 402 -13.42 19.04 -2.67
C MET A 402 -13.85 20.44 -2.23
N ARG A 403 -12.91 21.32 -1.85
CA ARG A 403 -13.23 22.73 -1.58
C ARG A 403 -13.78 23.44 -2.82
N GLN A 404 -13.19 23.18 -3.98
CA GLN A 404 -13.66 23.75 -5.25
C GLN A 404 -15.08 23.30 -5.58
N ARG A 405 -15.37 21.98 -5.50
CA ARG A 405 -16.73 21.45 -5.66
C ARG A 405 -17.74 22.06 -4.70
N ALA A 406 -17.38 22.19 -3.41
CA ALA A 406 -18.25 22.81 -2.42
C ALA A 406 -18.53 24.29 -2.75
N ALA A 407 -17.52 25.02 -3.24
CA ALA A 407 -17.67 26.40 -3.66
C ALA A 407 -18.48 26.57 -4.95
N GLU A 408 -18.50 25.58 -5.84
CA GLU A 408 -19.34 25.55 -7.05
C GLU A 408 -20.81 25.27 -6.70
N VAL A 409 -21.06 24.31 -5.81
CA VAL A 409 -22.42 24.01 -5.32
C VAL A 409 -22.99 25.20 -4.54
N ALA A 410 -22.19 25.92 -3.76
CA ALA A 410 -22.66 27.11 -3.06
C ALA A 410 -22.94 28.32 -3.98
N ARG A 411 -22.45 28.30 -5.23
CA ARG A 411 -22.69 29.32 -6.25
C ARG A 411 -23.83 28.97 -7.21
N SER A 412 -24.31 27.73 -7.16
CA SER A 412 -25.45 27.22 -7.95
C SER A 412 -26.71 27.28 -7.10
#